data_AF-U6DJC7-F1
#
_entry.id   AF-U6DJC7-F1
#
_cell.length_a   1.000
_cell.length_b   1.000
_cell.length_c   1.000
_cell.angle_alpha   90.00
_cell.angle_beta   90.00
_cell.angle_gamma   90.00
#
_symmetry.space_group_name_H-M   'P 1'
#
loop_
_entity.id
_entity.type
_entity.pdbx_description
1 polymer ?
#
loop_
_entity_poly.entity_id
_entity_poly.type
_entity_poly.pdbx_seq_one_letter_code
_entity_poly.pdbx_strand_id
1 'polypeptide(L)'
;MAEKEGGRTVPCCSGPKVAALTAGTLLLLTGIGAASWAIVTFLLKSDQEPLYPVQVSPADARLMVFDDTEGTWRLLCSSRSNARVAGLGCEEMGFLRALSHSELDVRTAGANSTSGFFCVDEGRLPLARRLLEVISVCDCPRGRFLATVCQDCGRRKLPVDRIVGGQDTSLGKWPWQVSLRYDGAHLCGGSLLSGDWVLTAA
;
A
#
# COMPACT_ATOMS: atom_id res chain seq x y z
N MET A 1 -25.82 -27.70 -74.32
CA MET A 1 -25.98 -26.67 -75.36
C MET A 1 -25.31 -25.41 -74.85
N ALA A 2 -24.48 -24.80 -75.69
CA ALA A 2 -23.86 -23.48 -75.56
C ALA A 2 -22.74 -23.27 -74.50
N GLU A 3 -21.59 -22.95 -75.07
CA GLU A 3 -20.36 -22.40 -74.52
C GLU A 3 -20.43 -20.85 -74.39
N LYS A 4 -19.34 -20.26 -73.86
CA LYS A 4 -18.86 -18.85 -73.96
C LYS A 4 -19.38 -17.86 -72.89
N GLU A 5 -18.63 -16.93 -72.29
CA GLU A 5 -17.29 -16.28 -72.41
C GLU A 5 -16.83 -15.93 -70.97
N GLY A 6 -15.57 -15.73 -70.56
CA GLY A 6 -14.49 -14.94 -71.13
C GLY A 6 -14.08 -13.82 -70.15
N GLY A 7 -12.88 -13.94 -69.56
CA GLY A 7 -11.99 -12.80 -69.25
C GLY A 7 -12.24 -11.88 -68.05
N ARG A 8 -11.38 -12.01 -67.02
CA ARG A 8 -10.52 -10.89 -66.56
C ARG A 8 -9.39 -11.42 -65.68
N THR A 9 -8.20 -11.51 -66.26
CA THR A 9 -6.94 -11.72 -65.53
C THR A 9 -6.62 -10.44 -64.75
N VAL A 10 -6.73 -10.50 -63.42
CA VAL A 10 -6.19 -9.48 -62.52
C VAL A 10 -4.67 -9.69 -62.46
N PRO A 11 -3.83 -8.67 -62.70
CA PRO A 11 -2.40 -8.85 -62.65
C PRO A 11 -1.99 -9.20 -61.21
N CYS A 12 -1.41 -10.38 -61.05
CA CYS A 12 -0.89 -10.90 -59.80
C CYS A 12 0.15 -9.89 -59.26
N CYS A 13 -0.17 -9.21 -58.16
CA CYS A 13 0.79 -8.35 -57.50
C CYS A 13 1.99 -9.21 -57.09
N SER A 14 3.18 -8.87 -57.59
CA SER A 14 4.44 -9.51 -57.24
C SER A 14 4.54 -9.70 -55.72
N GLY A 15 4.67 -10.96 -55.26
CA GLY A 15 4.83 -11.34 -53.85
C GLY A 15 5.66 -10.39 -52.97
N PRO A 16 6.80 -9.82 -53.44
CA PRO A 16 7.57 -8.84 -52.66
C PRO A 16 6.80 -7.56 -52.26
N LYS A 17 5.85 -7.08 -53.09
CA LYS A 17 5.05 -5.87 -52.76
C LYS A 17 4.01 -6.15 -51.68
N VAL A 18 3.41 -7.35 -51.70
CA VAL A 18 2.44 -7.78 -50.68
C VAL A 18 3.14 -8.03 -49.35
N ALA A 19 4.33 -8.66 -49.37
CA ALA A 19 5.15 -8.89 -48.18
C ALA A 19 5.65 -7.59 -47.53
N ALA A 20 6.02 -6.58 -48.32
CA ALA A 20 6.42 -5.28 -47.80
C ALA A 20 5.25 -4.54 -47.13
N LEU A 21 4.03 -4.66 -47.68
CA LEU A 21 2.83 -4.04 -47.14
C LEU A 21 2.40 -4.71 -45.83
N THR A 22 2.44 -6.04 -45.75
CA THR A 22 2.14 -6.77 -44.51
C THR A 22 3.17 -6.51 -43.43
N ALA A 23 4.47 -6.48 -43.76
CA ALA A 23 5.53 -6.14 -42.83
C ALA A 23 5.42 -4.69 -42.32
N GLY A 24 5.14 -3.73 -43.21
CA GLY A 24 4.95 -2.32 -42.82
C GLY A 24 3.72 -2.13 -41.92
N THR A 25 2.61 -2.81 -42.22
CA THR A 25 1.40 -2.76 -41.38
C THR A 25 1.65 -3.38 -40.00
N LEU A 26 2.39 -4.50 -39.95
CA LEU A 26 2.75 -5.13 -38.69
C LEU A 26 3.63 -4.22 -37.82
N LEU A 27 4.60 -3.52 -38.42
CA LEU A 27 5.47 -2.55 -37.73
C LEU A 27 4.71 -1.32 -37.21
N LEU A 28 3.72 -0.84 -37.98
CA LEU A 28 2.85 0.27 -37.55
C LEU A 28 1.98 -0.15 -36.36
N LEU A 29 1.39 -1.35 -36.41
CA LEU A 29 0.55 -1.86 -35.32
C LEU A 29 1.37 -2.11 -34.04
N THR A 30 2.59 -2.64 -34.14
CA THR A 30 3.46 -2.78 -32.96
C THR A 30 3.90 -1.42 -32.41
N GLY A 31 4.19 -0.44 -33.27
CA GLY A 31 4.50 0.92 -32.86
C GLY A 31 3.35 1.59 -32.10
N ILE A 32 2.12 1.49 -32.60
CA ILE A 32 0.92 2.01 -31.93
C ILE A 32 0.68 1.27 -30.60
N GLY A 33 0.87 -0.04 -30.57
CA GLY A 33 0.76 -0.85 -29.36
C GLY A 33 1.77 -0.41 -28.30
N ALA A 34 3.03 -0.20 -28.68
CA ALA A 34 4.08 0.26 -27.78
C ALA A 34 3.83 1.69 -27.27
N ALA A 35 3.42 2.61 -28.13
CA ALA A 35 3.09 3.98 -27.74
C ALA A 35 1.87 4.04 -26.80
N SER A 36 0.81 3.28 -27.12
CA SER A 36 -0.37 3.20 -26.27
C SER A 36 -0.03 2.56 -24.92
N TRP A 37 0.74 1.48 -24.90
CA TRP A 37 1.23 0.86 -23.68
C TRP A 37 2.08 1.82 -22.84
N ALA A 38 2.98 2.58 -23.46
CA ALA A 38 3.81 3.58 -22.78
C ALA A 38 2.97 4.72 -22.20
N ILE A 39 2.00 5.25 -22.95
CA ILE A 39 1.08 6.30 -22.49
C ILE A 39 0.21 5.78 -21.34
N VAL A 40 -0.37 4.59 -21.47
CA VAL A 40 -1.18 3.98 -20.40
C VAL A 40 -0.32 3.74 -19.16
N THR A 41 0.90 3.21 -19.32
CA THR A 41 1.81 3.01 -18.18
C THR A 41 2.20 4.34 -17.54
N PHE A 42 2.46 5.38 -18.33
CA PHE A 42 2.80 6.71 -17.82
C PHE A 42 1.63 7.38 -17.10
N LEU A 43 0.43 7.32 -17.68
CA LEU A 43 -0.79 7.87 -17.06
C LEU A 43 -1.20 7.09 -15.81
N LEU A 44 -1.06 5.76 -15.80
CA LEU A 44 -1.35 4.92 -14.63
C LEU A 44 -0.26 4.98 -13.55
N LYS A 45 0.98 5.37 -13.88
CA LYS A 45 2.06 5.56 -12.91
C LYS A 45 1.84 6.80 -12.03
N SER A 46 0.88 7.65 -12.37
CA SER A 46 0.55 8.87 -11.62
C SER A 46 -0.25 8.64 -10.32
N ASP A 47 -0.75 7.43 -10.08
CA ASP A 47 -1.61 7.12 -8.90
C ASP A 47 -0.87 6.36 -7.78
N GLN A 48 0.47 6.38 -7.75
CA GLN A 48 1.20 5.87 -6.59
C GLN A 48 1.20 6.95 -5.50
N GLU A 49 0.11 6.98 -4.72
CA GLU A 49 0.03 7.73 -3.47
C GLU A 49 1.30 7.48 -2.64
N PRO A 50 1.95 8.55 -2.14
CA PRO A 50 3.21 8.40 -1.41
C PRO A 50 3.00 7.54 -0.17
N LEU A 51 3.91 6.59 0.04
CA LEU A 51 3.91 5.77 1.25
C LEU A 51 4.09 6.65 2.48
N TYR A 52 3.37 6.32 3.55
CA TYR A 52 3.55 6.98 4.83
C TYR A 52 4.96 6.67 5.38
N PRO A 53 5.71 7.65 5.94
CA PRO A 53 7.13 7.49 6.26
C PRO A 53 7.40 6.54 7.44
N VAL A 54 6.37 6.17 8.22
CA VAL A 54 6.45 5.12 9.23
C VAL A 54 5.65 3.92 8.75
N GLN A 55 6.23 2.73 8.79
CA GLN A 55 5.60 1.49 8.33
C GLN A 55 5.84 0.35 9.30
N VAL A 56 4.88 -0.56 9.39
CA VAL A 56 5.03 -1.83 10.10
C VAL A 56 4.93 -3.00 9.13
N SER A 57 5.89 -3.90 9.19
CA SER A 57 5.90 -5.10 8.35
C SER A 57 4.76 -6.05 8.75
N PRO A 58 3.95 -6.54 7.80
CA PRO A 58 2.93 -7.54 8.08
C PRO A 58 3.51 -8.95 8.33
N ALA A 59 4.78 -9.19 7.96
CA ALA A 59 5.40 -10.51 8.07
C ALA A 59 5.91 -10.80 9.49
N ASP A 60 6.50 -9.79 10.14
CA ASP A 60 7.21 -9.94 11.41
C ASP A 60 7.12 -8.70 12.31
N ALA A 61 6.20 -7.78 12.00
CA ALA A 61 5.90 -6.60 12.80
C ALA A 61 7.07 -5.63 12.99
N ARG A 62 8.17 -5.74 12.22
CA ARG A 62 9.28 -4.79 12.31
C ARG A 62 8.83 -3.38 11.97
N LEU A 63 9.24 -2.41 12.78
CA LEU A 63 8.97 -0.99 12.54
C LEU A 63 10.06 -0.41 11.65
N MET A 64 9.64 0.21 10.55
CA MET A 64 10.51 0.78 9.53
C MET A 64 10.19 2.26 9.38
N VAL A 65 11.22 3.09 9.27
CA VAL A 65 11.07 4.52 9.03
C VAL A 65 11.83 4.90 7.77
N PHE A 66 11.19 5.69 6.92
CA PHE A 66 11.77 6.17 5.68
C PHE A 66 12.77 7.29 5.97
N ASP A 67 13.97 7.14 5.42
CA ASP A 67 15.00 8.16 5.37
C ASP A 67 14.89 8.89 4.03
N ASP A 68 14.42 10.13 4.07
CA ASP A 68 14.23 10.97 2.90
C ASP A 68 15.56 11.42 2.26
N THR A 69 16.65 11.42 3.03
CA THR A 69 17.98 11.83 2.55
C THR A 69 18.62 10.77 1.66
N GLU A 70 18.46 9.49 2.01
CA GLU A 70 19.01 8.36 1.26
C GLU A 70 17.96 7.67 0.38
N GLY A 71 16.68 7.95 0.57
CA GLY A 71 15.58 7.25 -0.10
C GLY A 71 15.48 5.78 0.31
N THR A 72 15.88 5.44 1.54
CA THR A 72 15.93 4.07 2.05
C THR A 72 15.04 3.90 3.28
N TRP A 73 14.65 2.66 3.56
CA TRP A 73 13.99 2.32 4.82
C TRP A 73 15.03 1.95 5.87
N ARG A 74 14.87 2.43 7.10
CA ARG A 74 15.74 2.11 8.24
C ARG A 74 14.95 1.44 9.36
N LEU A 75 15.61 0.57 10.11
CA LEU A 75 15.04 -0.08 11.29
C LEU A 75 15.18 0.84 12.51
N LEU A 76 14.30 0.70 13.50
CA LEU A 76 14.48 1.39 14.79
C LEU A 76 15.28 0.54 15.76
N CYS A 77 16.47 1.02 16.13
CA CYS A 77 17.34 0.36 17.09
C CYS A 77 16.65 0.20 18.45
N SER A 78 16.79 -0.97 19.06
CA SER A 78 16.17 -1.27 20.35
C SER A 78 16.73 -0.39 21.47
N SER A 79 15.84 0.10 22.33
CA SER A 79 16.17 0.92 23.51
C SER A 79 15.30 0.55 24.72
N ARG A 80 15.57 1.17 25.88
CA ARG A 80 14.70 1.01 27.06
C ARG A 80 13.31 1.62 26.84
N SER A 81 13.20 2.56 25.90
CA SER A 81 11.96 3.26 25.58
C SER A 81 11.07 2.54 24.55
N ASN A 82 11.37 1.29 24.20
CA ASN A 82 10.65 0.50 23.18
C ASN A 82 9.12 0.54 23.32
N ALA A 83 8.59 0.42 24.54
CA ALA A 83 7.15 0.46 24.78
C ALA A 83 6.52 1.80 24.31
N ARG A 84 7.20 2.92 24.59
CA ARG A 84 6.74 4.26 24.19
C ARG A 84 6.91 4.48 22.68
N VAL A 85 8.03 4.02 22.12
CA VAL A 85 8.31 4.11 20.67
C VAL A 85 7.30 3.28 19.88
N ALA A 86 6.97 2.07 20.34
CA ALA A 86 5.95 1.21 19.74
C ALA A 86 4.57 1.88 19.73
N GLY A 87 4.17 2.48 20.86
CA GLY A 87 2.92 3.24 20.96
C GLY A 87 2.88 4.41 19.99
N LEU A 88 3.89 5.28 20.05
CA LEU A 88 3.99 6.47 19.20
C LEU A 88 4.01 6.11 17.71
N GLY A 89 4.76 5.08 17.31
CA GLY A 89 4.80 4.61 15.92
C GLY A 89 3.44 4.10 15.43
N CYS A 90 2.72 3.32 16.26
CA CYS A 90 1.37 2.87 15.90
C CYS A 90 0.38 4.03 15.78
N GLU A 91 0.40 4.97 16.72
CA GLU A 91 -0.46 6.17 16.71
C GLU A 91 -0.18 7.06 15.49
N GLU A 92 1.09 7.25 15.14
CA GLU A 92 1.50 8.05 13.99
C GLU A 92 1.02 7.44 12.66
N MET A 93 1.02 6.11 12.55
CA MET A 93 0.44 5.38 11.40
C MET A 93 -1.11 5.37 11.39
N GLY A 94 -1.77 5.96 12.40
CA GLY A 94 -3.22 6.01 12.49
C GLY A 94 -3.88 4.78 13.14
N PHE A 95 -3.10 3.86 13.70
CA PHE A 95 -3.64 2.82 14.58
C PHE A 95 -3.98 3.42 15.95
N LEU A 96 -4.90 2.78 16.68
CA LEU A 96 -5.30 3.30 18.00
C LEU A 96 -4.17 3.20 19.05
N ARG A 97 -3.40 2.11 19.02
CA ARG A 97 -2.32 1.80 19.99
C ARG A 97 -1.49 0.60 19.56
N ALA A 98 -0.34 0.43 20.20
CA ALA A 98 0.40 -0.84 20.21
C ALA A 98 -0.23 -1.83 21.21
N LEU A 99 -0.45 -3.06 20.78
CA LEU A 99 -0.92 -4.16 21.64
C LEU A 99 0.25 -4.84 22.35
N SER A 100 1.37 -5.00 21.65
CA SER A 100 2.60 -5.57 22.18
C SER A 100 3.80 -5.11 21.35
N HIS A 101 5.00 -5.32 21.90
CA HIS A 101 6.25 -5.08 21.20
C HIS A 101 7.28 -6.16 21.57
N SER A 102 8.27 -6.34 20.71
CA SER A 102 9.38 -7.28 20.91
C SER A 102 10.67 -6.76 20.29
N GLU A 103 11.79 -7.37 20.66
CA GLU A 103 13.07 -7.15 19.99
C GLU A 103 13.33 -8.26 18.96
N LEU A 104 13.73 -7.87 17.76
CA LEU A 104 14.24 -8.78 16.74
C LEU A 104 15.74 -8.54 16.56
N ASP A 105 16.48 -9.58 16.18
CA ASP A 105 17.91 -9.51 15.87
C ASP A 105 18.11 -9.60 14.36
N VAL A 106 18.86 -8.63 13.80
CA VAL A 106 19.11 -8.53 12.35
C VAL A 106 19.84 -9.75 11.81
N ARG A 107 20.63 -10.45 12.64
CA ARG A 107 21.36 -11.65 12.23
C ARG A 107 20.44 -12.84 11.99
N THR A 108 19.33 -12.92 12.71
CA THR A 108 18.36 -14.02 12.60
C THR A 108 17.16 -13.67 11.75
N ALA A 109 16.66 -12.43 11.86
CA ALA A 109 15.47 -11.95 11.16
C ALA A 109 15.79 -11.33 9.78
N GLY A 110 17.07 -11.05 9.49
CA GLY A 110 17.49 -10.36 8.27
C GLY A 110 17.08 -8.89 8.22
N ALA A 111 17.53 -8.17 7.20
CA ALA A 111 17.26 -6.74 7.03
C ALA A 111 16.02 -6.42 6.17
N ASN A 112 15.47 -7.36 5.40
CA ASN A 112 14.28 -7.16 4.55
C ASN A 112 14.23 -5.81 3.80
N SER A 113 15.27 -5.50 3.02
CA SER A 113 15.38 -4.27 2.22
C SER A 113 15.48 -2.96 3.01
N THR A 114 15.84 -3.02 4.29
CA THR A 114 16.23 -1.83 5.06
C THR A 114 17.75 -1.63 5.08
N SER A 115 18.18 -0.37 5.08
CA SER A 115 19.59 0.03 5.05
C SER A 115 19.94 0.86 6.29
N GLY A 116 20.36 0.17 7.37
CA GLY A 116 20.82 0.82 8.60
C GLY A 116 19.70 1.06 9.62
N PHE A 117 19.99 1.91 10.60
CA PHE A 117 19.16 2.11 11.78
C PHE A 117 18.92 3.59 12.09
N PHE A 118 17.78 3.86 12.73
CA PHE A 118 17.50 5.05 13.50
C PHE A 118 17.56 4.74 14.99
N CYS A 119 18.08 5.67 15.77
CA CYS A 119 18.00 5.66 17.23
C CYS A 119 17.07 6.77 17.70
N VAL A 120 16.38 6.53 18.80
CA VAL A 120 15.45 7.49 19.40
C VAL A 120 16.17 8.28 20.50
N ASP A 121 15.98 9.61 20.50
CA ASP A 121 16.34 10.46 21.62
C ASP A 121 15.35 10.25 22.79
N GLU A 122 15.74 9.40 23.74
CA GLU A 122 14.94 9.06 24.91
C GLU A 122 14.60 10.27 25.80
N GLY A 123 15.42 11.33 25.77
CA GLY A 123 15.20 12.54 26.56
C GLY A 123 14.06 13.40 26.02
N ARG A 124 13.88 13.41 24.70
CA ARG A 124 12.84 14.20 24.01
C ARG A 124 11.56 13.39 23.75
N LEU A 125 11.65 12.07 23.74
CA LEU A 125 10.52 11.17 23.46
C LEU A 125 9.25 11.43 24.30
N PRO A 126 9.30 11.76 25.61
CA PRO A 126 8.10 12.03 26.39
C PRO A 126 7.32 13.27 25.92
N LEU A 127 8.00 14.22 25.26
CA LEU A 127 7.43 15.47 24.75
C LEU A 127 7.05 15.39 23.27
N ALA A 128 7.52 14.36 22.57
CA ALA A 128 7.31 14.19 21.14
C ALA A 128 5.86 13.84 20.81
N ARG A 129 5.35 14.43 19.72
CA ARG A 129 4.06 14.04 19.11
C ARG A 129 4.23 13.16 17.89
N ARG A 130 5.42 13.17 17.29
CA ARG A 130 5.79 12.39 16.12
C ARG A 130 7.12 11.72 16.35
N LEU A 131 7.27 10.49 15.88
CA LEU A 131 8.50 9.73 15.99
C LEU A 131 9.62 10.38 15.18
N LEU A 132 9.28 10.95 14.02
CA LEU A 132 10.25 11.62 13.14
C LEU A 132 10.96 12.82 13.79
N GLU A 133 10.40 13.41 14.85
CA GLU A 133 10.99 14.58 15.55
C GLU A 133 12.15 14.21 16.49
N VAL A 134 12.25 12.93 16.85
CA VAL A 134 13.13 12.43 17.90
C VAL A 134 13.99 11.24 17.45
N ILE A 135 14.13 11.04 16.15
CA ILE A 135 15.00 10.01 15.58
C ILE A 135 16.21 10.62 14.88
N SER A 136 17.33 9.91 14.93
CA SER A 136 18.54 10.26 14.20
C SER A 136 19.26 9.01 13.72
N VAL A 137 19.91 9.09 12.57
CA VAL A 137 20.73 8.00 12.03
C VAL A 137 21.77 7.60 13.08
N CYS A 138 21.95 6.30 13.30
CA CYS A 138 22.91 5.78 14.25
C CYS A 138 23.47 4.43 13.85
N ASP A 139 24.61 4.09 14.45
CA ASP A 139 25.08 2.72 14.48
C ASP A 139 24.36 1.97 15.61
N CYS A 140 23.75 0.84 15.28
CA CYS A 140 23.08 -0.04 16.24
C CYS A 140 23.94 -1.30 16.45
N PRO A 141 24.98 -1.25 17.32
CA PRO A 141 26.01 -2.29 17.39
C PRO A 141 25.46 -3.65 17.83
N ARG A 142 24.38 -3.64 18.62
CA ARG A 142 23.66 -4.86 19.03
C ARG A 142 22.94 -5.54 17.87
N GLY A 143 22.67 -4.82 16.77
CA GLY A 143 21.86 -5.32 15.66
C GLY A 143 20.44 -5.68 16.05
N ARG A 144 19.95 -5.19 17.19
CA ARG A 144 18.59 -5.46 17.66
C ARG A 144 17.68 -4.29 17.40
N PHE A 145 16.49 -4.57 16.90
CA PHE A 145 15.52 -3.57 16.47
C PHE A 145 14.11 -3.88 16.97
N LEU A 146 13.29 -2.84 16.98
CA LEU A 146 11.93 -2.89 17.48
C LEU A 146 10.97 -3.53 16.48
N ALA A 147 10.18 -4.48 16.97
CA ALA A 147 8.95 -4.92 16.34
C ALA A 147 7.75 -4.53 17.20
N THR A 148 6.66 -4.10 16.58
CA THR A 148 5.44 -3.63 17.25
C THR A 148 4.20 -4.19 16.59
N VAL A 149 3.31 -4.78 17.38
CA VAL A 149 2.01 -5.24 16.91
C VAL A 149 0.99 -4.16 17.20
N CYS A 150 0.62 -3.40 16.18
CA CYS A 150 -0.45 -2.41 16.29
C CYS A 150 -1.83 -3.09 16.27
N GLN A 151 -2.82 -2.46 16.89
CA GLN A 151 -4.20 -2.95 16.82
C GLN A 151 -4.74 -2.81 15.38
N ASP A 152 -4.97 -3.94 14.69
CA ASP A 152 -5.49 -3.96 13.32
C ASP A 152 -6.80 -3.17 13.18
N CYS A 153 -6.94 -2.42 12.10
CA CYS A 153 -8.10 -1.55 11.85
C CYS A 153 -8.36 -1.35 10.35
N GLY A 154 -9.53 -0.82 9.99
CA GLY A 154 -9.84 -0.37 8.62
C GLY A 154 -9.92 -1.45 7.53
N ARG A 155 -9.70 -2.72 7.86
CA ARG A 155 -9.75 -3.84 6.91
C ARG A 155 -11.06 -4.61 6.99
N ARG A 156 -11.68 -4.83 5.83
CA ARG A 156 -12.77 -5.80 5.68
C ARG A 156 -12.19 -7.21 5.69
N LYS A 157 -12.88 -8.15 6.32
CA LYS A 157 -12.52 -9.58 6.30
C LYS A 157 -13.32 -10.37 5.25
N LEU A 158 -14.16 -9.68 4.47
CA LEU A 158 -14.99 -10.23 3.39
C LEU A 158 -14.68 -9.53 2.05
N PRO A 159 -14.78 -10.22 0.90
CA PRO A 159 -14.70 -9.60 -0.43
C PRO A 159 -15.88 -8.65 -0.68
N VAL A 160 -15.66 -7.56 -1.43
CA VAL A 160 -16.70 -6.55 -1.72
C VAL A 160 -16.60 -6.01 -3.15
N ASP A 161 -17.73 -5.95 -3.85
CA ASP A 161 -17.86 -5.30 -5.15
C ASP A 161 -18.03 -3.76 -5.06
N ARG A 162 -17.60 -3.06 -6.12
CA ARG A 162 -17.69 -1.61 -6.29
C ARG A 162 -19.16 -1.14 -6.28
N ILE A 163 -19.47 -0.09 -5.53
CA ILE A 163 -20.81 0.52 -5.47
C ILE A 163 -20.92 1.69 -6.46
N VAL A 164 -21.97 1.71 -7.29
CA VAL A 164 -22.40 2.88 -8.08
C VAL A 164 -23.93 3.00 -7.93
N GLY A 165 -24.46 4.14 -7.47
CA GLY A 165 -25.90 4.33 -7.21
C GLY A 165 -26.42 3.53 -6.01
N GLY A 166 -26.04 3.94 -4.80
CA GLY A 166 -26.06 3.15 -3.56
C GLY A 166 -27.33 2.33 -3.26
N GLN A 167 -27.13 1.22 -2.54
CA GLN A 167 -28.16 0.26 -2.12
C GLN A 167 -27.87 -0.25 -0.71
N ASP A 168 -28.81 -0.96 -0.10
CA ASP A 168 -28.65 -1.59 1.21
C ASP A 168 -27.33 -2.38 1.31
N THR A 169 -26.65 -2.23 2.44
CA THR A 169 -25.34 -2.87 2.66
C THR A 169 -25.50 -4.32 3.12
N SER A 170 -24.54 -5.17 2.75
CA SER A 170 -24.40 -6.51 3.33
C SER A 170 -23.69 -6.47 4.69
N LEU A 171 -23.91 -7.50 5.50
CA LEU A 171 -23.19 -7.73 6.75
C LEU A 171 -21.67 -7.77 6.51
N GLY A 172 -20.90 -7.15 7.42
CA GLY A 172 -19.43 -7.15 7.39
C GLY A 172 -18.78 -6.23 6.35
N LYS A 173 -19.56 -5.51 5.52
CA LYS A 173 -19.04 -4.53 4.56
C LYS A 173 -18.51 -3.27 5.26
N TRP A 174 -19.12 -2.88 6.37
CA TRP A 174 -18.70 -1.77 7.22
C TRP A 174 -18.62 -2.25 8.68
N PRO A 175 -17.64 -3.10 9.01
CA PRO A 175 -17.61 -3.81 10.29
C PRO A 175 -17.42 -2.89 11.50
N TRP A 176 -16.97 -1.65 11.27
CA TRP A 176 -16.84 -0.62 12.30
C TRP A 176 -18.14 0.16 12.56
N GLN A 177 -19.17 0.06 11.71
CA GLN A 177 -20.42 0.79 11.88
C GLN A 177 -21.21 0.25 13.08
N VAL A 178 -21.63 1.12 13.99
CA VAL A 178 -22.52 0.77 15.10
C VAL A 178 -23.78 1.64 15.14
N SER A 179 -24.80 1.13 15.83
CA SER A 179 -26.07 1.80 16.10
C SER A 179 -26.16 2.08 17.60
N LEU A 180 -26.12 3.37 17.97
CA LEU A 180 -26.32 3.81 19.34
C LEU A 180 -27.83 3.94 19.61
N ARG A 181 -28.29 3.26 20.66
CA ARG A 181 -29.71 3.13 21.00
C ARG A 181 -29.99 3.62 22.40
N TYR A 182 -31.11 4.30 22.57
CA TYR A 182 -31.68 4.71 23.85
C TYR A 182 -33.14 4.30 23.88
N ASP A 183 -33.59 3.69 24.97
CA ASP A 183 -34.94 3.13 25.11
C ASP A 183 -35.38 2.23 23.93
N GLY A 184 -34.42 1.45 23.40
CA GLY A 184 -34.65 0.53 22.28
C GLY A 184 -34.71 1.18 20.89
N ALA A 185 -34.74 2.51 20.81
CA ALA A 185 -34.75 3.26 19.56
C ALA A 185 -33.34 3.66 19.12
N HIS A 186 -33.07 3.61 17.81
CA HIS A 186 -31.83 4.15 17.25
C HIS A 186 -31.85 5.68 17.32
N LEU A 187 -30.75 6.25 17.82
CA LEU A 187 -30.56 7.69 17.88
C LEU A 187 -29.41 8.16 17.00
N CYS A 188 -28.26 7.50 17.08
CA CYS A 188 -27.03 7.95 16.43
C CYS A 188 -26.19 6.79 15.88
N GLY A 189 -25.33 7.10 14.92
CA GLY A 189 -24.27 6.21 14.48
C GLY A 189 -23.01 6.32 15.36
N GLY A 190 -22.08 5.41 15.12
CA GLY A 190 -20.73 5.49 15.66
C GLY A 190 -19.77 4.61 14.87
N SER A 191 -18.48 4.76 15.12
CA SER A 191 -17.42 3.93 14.54
C SER A 191 -16.62 3.24 15.64
N LEU A 192 -16.49 1.91 15.59
CA LEU A 192 -15.62 1.16 16.49
C LEU A 192 -14.16 1.53 16.24
N LEU A 193 -13.49 2.02 17.29
CA LEU A 193 -12.04 2.20 17.33
C LEU A 193 -11.34 0.96 17.91
N SER A 194 -12.00 0.24 18.80
CA SER A 194 -11.57 -1.07 19.35
C SER A 194 -12.78 -1.87 19.82
N GLY A 195 -12.57 -3.05 20.42
CA GLY A 195 -13.67 -3.89 20.92
C GLY A 195 -14.61 -3.17 21.90
N ASP A 196 -14.09 -2.21 22.67
CA ASP A 196 -14.82 -1.55 23.76
C ASP A 196 -14.89 -0.02 23.61
N TRP A 197 -14.42 0.54 22.50
CA TRP A 197 -14.38 1.99 22.27
C TRP A 197 -15.04 2.38 20.96
N VAL A 198 -16.04 3.26 21.03
CA VAL A 198 -16.77 3.82 19.89
C VAL A 198 -16.52 5.32 19.81
N LEU A 199 -16.20 5.82 18.62
CA LEU A 199 -16.18 7.24 18.29
C LEU A 199 -17.56 7.67 17.78
N THR A 200 -18.08 8.77 18.32
CA THR A 200 -19.37 9.37 17.94
C THR A 200 -19.36 10.88 18.20
N ALA A 201 -20.42 11.58 17.81
CA ALA A 201 -20.60 13.00 18.07
C ALA A 201 -21.08 13.23 19.52
N ALA A 202 -20.66 14.35 20.12
CA ALA A 202 -21.04 14.76 21.47
C ALA A 202 -22.40 15.49 21.50
#